data_AF-A0A6L7Q2A8-F1
#
_entry.id   AF-A0A6L7Q2A8-F1
#
_cell.length_a   1.000
_cell.length_b   1.000
_cell.length_c   1.000
_cell.angle_alpha   90.00
_cell.angle_beta   90.00
_cell.angle_gamma   90.00
#
_symmetry.space_group_name_H-M   'P 1'
#
loop_
_entity.id
_entity.type
_entity.pdbx_description
1 polymer ?
#
loop_
_entity_poly.entity_id
_entity_poly.type
_entity_poly.pdbx_seq_one_letter_code
_entity_poly.pdbx_strand_id
1 'polypeptide(L)'
;MEKGDTIINVGPVDVALSYRKEIMPDQGLMVQVYGDVDGHDTEILRFDCFDQDPHYHYGPENMNIRLHMDKTTVGTALGWTLKNIRTNLPAMVRRAGYDDLAASIEAEGIDENKMDEVDECALGKSRDERRTVTHFRGDHIYEAGNIRFGVEFRTNIGAANDRGVAIHVLTDHLGQEFELLAFDCFEIAPHYHYGPRNQDVRIYWDTTTSGHTLAWTLDQFKSGNLSNMIDRAGYPTVAANVDNDLVQAVIPAMEEKAWALVGTNQQ
;
A
#
# COMPACT_ATOMS: atom_id res chain seq x y z
N MET A 1 -2.93 19.47 7.50
CA MET A 1 -3.62 18.30 6.91
C MET A 1 -5.06 18.33 7.42
N GLU A 2 -6.04 17.62 6.85
CA GLU A 2 -7.34 17.51 7.55
C GLU A 2 -7.16 16.64 8.82
N LYS A 3 -7.83 17.02 9.91
CA LYS A 3 -7.85 16.23 11.16
C LYS A 3 -8.58 14.92 10.90
N GLY A 4 -8.08 13.82 11.47
CA GLY A 4 -8.62 12.49 11.29
C GLY A 4 -10.11 12.36 11.65
N ASP A 5 -10.78 11.38 11.03
CA ASP A 5 -12.23 11.16 11.17
C ASP A 5 -12.64 10.54 12.52
N THR A 6 -11.68 10.00 13.26
CA THR A 6 -11.87 9.38 14.57
C THR A 6 -10.96 10.07 15.57
N ILE A 7 -11.55 10.75 16.55
CA ILE A 7 -10.83 11.60 17.51
C ILE A 7 -11.08 11.07 18.91
N ILE A 8 -10.01 10.79 19.64
CA ILE A 8 -10.05 10.31 21.02
C ILE A 8 -9.23 11.29 21.87
N ASN A 9 -9.89 11.96 22.81
CA ASN A 9 -9.20 12.78 23.80
C ASN A 9 -8.53 11.86 24.83
N VAL A 10 -7.22 12.03 25.02
CA VAL A 10 -6.40 11.20 25.91
C VAL A 10 -5.82 12.02 27.07
N GLY A 11 -6.47 13.12 27.42
CA GLY A 11 -5.99 14.09 28.42
C GLY A 11 -5.70 15.45 27.76
N PRO A 12 -4.49 16.02 27.92
CA PRO A 12 -4.15 17.34 27.36
C PRO A 12 -4.11 17.41 25.82
N VAL A 13 -4.20 16.27 25.13
CA VAL A 13 -4.17 16.17 23.68
C VAL A 13 -5.26 15.26 23.15
N ASP A 14 -5.61 15.45 21.88
CA ASP A 14 -6.43 14.54 21.11
C ASP A 14 -5.55 13.69 20.19
N VAL A 15 -5.85 12.39 20.09
CA VAL A 15 -5.33 11.53 19.03
C VAL A 15 -6.39 11.41 17.94
N ALA A 16 -6.05 11.83 16.73
CA ALA A 16 -6.93 11.73 15.57
C ALA A 16 -6.39 10.68 14.57
N LEU A 17 -7.29 9.84 14.06
CA LEU A 17 -6.97 8.71 13.19
C LEU A 17 -7.71 8.84 11.86
N SER A 18 -7.02 8.56 10.75
CA SER A 18 -7.66 8.41 9.44
C SER A 18 -6.82 7.51 8.53
N TYR A 19 -7.47 6.58 7.83
CA TYR A 19 -6.78 5.73 6.86
C TYR A 19 -6.72 6.42 5.49
N ARG A 20 -5.54 6.44 4.89
CA ARG A 20 -5.28 7.11 3.61
C ARG A 20 -5.15 6.06 2.51
N LYS A 21 -6.10 6.05 1.56
CA LYS A 21 -6.15 5.07 0.44
C LYS A 21 -5.77 5.68 -0.91
N GLU A 22 -5.73 7.00 -0.98
CA GLU A 22 -5.59 7.78 -2.21
C GLU A 22 -4.14 8.15 -2.52
N ILE A 23 -3.19 7.83 -1.63
CA ILE A 23 -1.77 8.19 -1.75
C ILE A 23 -1.02 7.18 -2.61
N MET A 24 -1.40 7.01 -3.88
CA MET A 24 -0.70 6.05 -4.75
C MET A 24 0.77 6.43 -4.99
N PRO A 25 1.71 5.46 -4.96
CA PRO A 25 1.54 4.00 -4.86
C PRO A 25 1.44 3.42 -3.44
N ASP A 26 1.27 4.26 -2.42
CA ASP A 26 1.24 3.92 -1.00
C ASP A 26 -0.20 3.91 -0.43
N GLN A 27 -0.30 3.56 0.85
CA GLN A 27 -1.50 3.65 1.68
C GLN A 27 -1.12 3.44 3.15
N GLY A 28 -1.98 3.83 4.08
CA GLY A 28 -1.81 3.46 5.47
C GLY A 28 -2.55 4.35 6.45
N LEU A 29 -2.39 4.04 7.73
CA LEU A 29 -3.00 4.81 8.80
C LEU A 29 -2.19 6.08 9.08
N MET A 30 -2.86 7.22 9.06
CA MET A 30 -2.34 8.47 9.58
C MET A 30 -2.81 8.63 11.03
N VAL A 31 -1.87 8.86 11.94
CA VAL A 31 -2.12 9.14 13.36
C VAL A 31 -1.63 10.55 13.64
N GLN A 32 -2.50 11.43 14.10
CA GLN A 32 -2.18 12.81 14.43
C GLN A 32 -2.36 13.03 15.93
N VAL A 33 -1.53 13.90 16.50
CA VAL A 33 -1.70 14.42 17.86
C VAL A 33 -2.01 15.89 17.76
N TYR A 34 -3.16 16.28 18.31
CA TYR A 34 -3.64 17.66 18.36
C TYR A 34 -3.65 18.18 19.78
N GLY A 35 -3.39 19.48 19.95
CA GLY A 35 -3.47 20.15 21.23
C GLY A 35 -3.90 21.60 21.07
N ASP A 36 -4.43 22.19 22.14
CA ASP A 36 -4.73 23.62 22.18
C ASP A 36 -3.41 24.41 22.32
N VAL A 37 -3.14 25.27 21.35
CA VAL A 37 -2.03 26.23 21.39
C VAL A 37 -2.61 27.62 21.19
N ASP A 38 -2.57 28.44 22.24
CA ASP A 38 -3.15 29.79 22.25
C ASP A 38 -4.62 29.83 21.78
N GLY A 39 -5.43 28.84 22.16
CA GLY A 39 -6.85 28.73 21.79
C GLY A 39 -7.10 28.12 20.39
N HIS A 40 -6.08 27.55 19.75
CA HIS A 40 -6.20 26.94 18.42
C HIS A 40 -5.94 25.43 18.49
N ASP A 41 -6.84 24.64 17.90
CA ASP A 41 -6.67 23.19 17.69
C ASP A 41 -5.55 22.96 16.66
N THR A 42 -4.35 22.67 17.15
CA THR A 42 -3.11 22.69 16.36
C THR A 42 -2.58 21.27 16.15
N GLU A 43 -2.17 20.94 14.92
CA GLU A 43 -1.54 19.64 14.61
C GLU A 43 -0.09 19.62 15.14
N ILE A 44 0.12 18.95 16.28
CA ILE A 44 1.40 18.94 17.04
C ILE A 44 2.38 17.90 16.48
N LEU A 45 1.89 16.69 16.23
CA LEU A 45 2.65 15.57 15.66
C LEU A 45 1.80 14.87 14.61
N ARG A 46 2.44 14.32 13.57
CA ARG A 46 1.80 13.39 12.64
C ARG A 46 2.68 12.19 12.40
N PHE A 47 2.09 11.01 12.41
CA PHE A 47 2.73 9.74 12.10
C PHE A 47 1.98 9.12 10.93
N ASP A 48 2.65 9.11 9.79
CA ASP A 48 2.16 8.52 8.55
C ASP A 48 2.66 7.06 8.53
N CYS A 49 1.86 6.15 9.09
CA CYS A 49 2.17 4.72 9.21
C CYS A 49 1.88 4.00 7.88
N PHE A 50 2.53 4.45 6.82
CA PHE A 50 2.29 3.97 5.45
C PHE A 50 3.06 2.69 5.12
N ASP A 51 2.55 1.94 4.16
CA ASP A 51 3.09 0.64 3.76
C ASP A 51 4.46 0.77 3.09
N GLN A 52 4.64 1.78 2.23
CA GLN A 52 5.86 1.96 1.43
C GLN A 52 6.84 2.93 2.07
N ASP A 53 6.39 4.13 2.43
CA ASP A 53 7.23 5.20 2.98
C ASP A 53 6.71 5.67 4.36
N PRO A 54 6.79 4.86 5.42
CA PRO A 54 6.37 5.28 6.74
C PRO A 54 7.28 6.39 7.27
N HIS A 55 6.68 7.45 7.81
CA HIS A 55 7.40 8.62 8.30
C HIS A 55 6.59 9.37 9.36
N TYR A 56 7.21 10.36 9.99
CA TYR A 56 6.55 11.20 10.98
C TYR A 56 7.06 12.64 10.94
N HIS A 57 6.26 13.54 11.50
CA HIS A 57 6.46 14.97 11.48
C HIS A 57 6.45 15.54 12.91
N TYR A 58 7.44 16.37 13.23
CA TYR A 58 7.40 17.27 14.39
C TYR A 58 6.85 18.63 13.98
N GLY A 59 5.78 19.07 14.65
CA GLY A 59 5.10 20.33 14.41
C GLY A 59 4.72 20.55 12.95
N PRO A 60 3.83 19.73 12.35
CA PRO A 60 3.32 19.95 10.99
C PRO A 60 2.88 21.38 10.69
N GLU A 61 2.29 22.06 11.68
CA GLU A 61 1.84 23.47 11.60
C GLU A 61 2.86 24.47 12.18
N ASN A 62 4.07 24.00 12.47
CA ASN A 62 5.20 24.81 12.93
C ASN A 62 6.43 24.54 12.04
N MET A 63 7.45 23.84 12.55
CA MET A 63 8.72 23.58 11.86
C MET A 63 8.63 22.49 10.78
N ASN A 64 7.59 21.65 10.81
CA ASN A 64 7.31 20.58 9.88
C ASN A 64 8.53 19.68 9.57
N ILE A 65 9.25 19.26 10.61
CA ILE A 65 10.42 18.38 10.45
C ILE A 65 9.93 16.96 10.16
N ARG A 66 10.14 16.51 8.92
CA ARG A 66 9.84 15.14 8.48
C ARG A 66 11.02 14.19 8.71
N LEU A 67 10.76 13.03 9.29
CA LEU A 67 11.74 11.95 9.47
C LEU A 67 11.15 10.62 9.02
N HIS A 68 11.93 9.83 8.28
CA HIS A 68 11.52 8.50 7.83
C HIS A 68 11.65 7.48 8.96
N MET A 69 10.74 6.50 8.97
CA MET A 69 10.85 5.33 9.82
C MET A 69 11.61 4.23 9.08
N ASP A 70 12.63 3.67 9.74
CA ASP A 70 13.32 2.51 9.21
C ASP A 70 12.49 1.23 9.43
N LYS A 71 11.85 0.76 8.37
CA LYS A 71 11.01 -0.45 8.35
C LYS A 71 11.71 -1.70 8.89
N THR A 72 13.05 -1.74 8.91
CA THR A 72 13.79 -2.90 9.40
C THR A 72 13.94 -2.92 10.93
N THR A 73 13.89 -1.76 11.58
CA THR A 73 14.18 -1.61 13.02
C THR A 73 12.97 -1.24 13.85
N VAL A 74 11.93 -0.64 13.25
CA VAL A 74 10.74 -0.17 14.00
C VAL A 74 9.71 -1.27 14.32
N GLY A 75 9.89 -2.48 13.80
CA GLY A 75 8.86 -3.52 13.87
C GLY A 75 7.71 -3.17 12.93
N THR A 76 6.58 -2.71 13.47
CA THR A 76 5.49 -2.11 12.68
C THR A 76 5.46 -0.60 12.90
N ALA A 77 5.19 0.18 11.84
CA ALA A 77 5.10 1.63 11.95
C ALA A 77 4.04 2.06 12.97
N LEU A 78 2.87 1.39 12.96
CA LEU A 78 1.81 1.66 13.94
C LEU A 78 2.23 1.30 15.37
N GLY A 79 2.83 0.13 15.59
CA GLY A 79 3.29 -0.29 16.92
C GLY A 79 4.35 0.65 17.48
N TRP A 80 5.28 1.11 16.63
CA TRP A 80 6.27 2.12 16.99
C TRP A 80 5.61 3.46 17.35
N THR A 81 4.63 3.91 16.57
CA THR A 81 3.89 5.15 16.82
C THR A 81 3.16 5.12 18.16
N LEU A 82 2.34 4.10 18.42
CA LEU A 82 1.57 3.97 19.66
C LEU A 82 2.49 3.91 20.88
N LYS A 83 3.60 3.17 20.79
CA LYS A 83 4.62 3.14 21.83
C LYS A 83 5.19 4.54 22.11
N ASN A 84 5.52 5.31 21.08
CA ASN A 84 6.07 6.66 21.26
C ASN A 84 5.06 7.64 21.87
N ILE A 85 3.78 7.54 21.50
CA ILE A 85 2.72 8.34 22.13
C ILE A 85 2.63 8.01 23.63
N ARG A 86 2.70 6.74 24.02
CA ARG A 86 2.66 6.35 25.45
C ARG A 86 3.91 6.76 26.23
N THR A 87 5.10 6.61 25.64
CA THR A 87 6.35 6.71 26.43
C THR A 87 7.16 7.98 26.21
N ASN A 88 6.99 8.65 25.07
CA ASN A 88 7.87 9.74 24.63
C ASN A 88 7.12 11.03 24.29
N LEU A 89 5.79 11.08 24.45
CA LEU A 89 4.99 12.20 23.95
C LEU A 89 5.47 13.58 24.44
N PRO A 90 5.73 13.84 25.74
CA PRO A 90 6.20 15.15 26.17
C PRO A 90 7.50 15.59 25.50
N ALA A 91 8.47 14.68 25.38
CA ALA A 91 9.74 14.96 24.72
C ALA A 91 9.55 15.26 23.23
N MET A 92 8.62 14.55 22.57
CA MET A 92 8.28 14.77 21.18
C MET A 92 7.56 16.10 20.95
N VAL A 93 6.59 16.45 21.79
CA VAL A 93 5.86 17.72 21.76
C VAL A 93 6.81 18.89 22.00
N ARG A 94 7.73 18.77 22.96
CA ARG A 94 8.79 19.75 23.20
C ARG A 94 9.69 19.92 21.98
N ARG A 95 10.10 18.82 21.34
CA ARG A 95 10.87 18.86 20.10
C ARG A 95 10.10 19.51 18.94
N ALA A 96 8.78 19.40 18.92
CA ALA A 96 7.91 20.09 17.97
C ALA A 96 7.74 21.59 18.27
N GLY A 97 8.32 22.10 19.37
CA GLY A 97 8.34 23.52 19.73
C GLY A 97 7.20 23.97 20.65
N TYR A 98 6.54 23.04 21.34
CA TYR A 98 5.39 23.32 22.21
C TYR A 98 5.70 23.00 23.68
N ASP A 99 6.64 23.73 24.29
CA ASP A 99 7.11 23.48 25.65
C ASP A 99 6.00 23.51 26.72
N ASP A 100 5.06 24.45 26.63
CA ASP A 100 3.97 24.59 27.61
C ASP A 100 3.00 23.41 27.54
N LEU A 101 2.65 22.94 26.33
CA LEU A 101 1.83 21.75 26.15
C LEU A 101 2.56 20.50 26.66
N ALA A 102 3.86 20.37 26.40
CA ALA A 102 4.66 19.27 26.94
C ALA A 102 4.65 19.24 28.47
N ALA A 103 4.73 20.41 29.12
CA ALA A 103 4.65 20.53 30.58
C ALA A 103 3.27 20.14 31.13
N SER A 104 2.18 20.48 30.43
CA SER A 104 0.83 20.02 30.79
C SER A 104 0.70 18.50 30.70
N ILE A 105 1.21 17.87 29.63
CA ILE A 105 1.22 16.40 29.50
C ILE A 105 2.04 15.74 30.63
N GLU A 106 3.17 16.32 31.03
CA GLU A 106 3.97 15.83 32.17
C GLU A 106 3.25 15.97 33.52
N ALA A 107 2.43 17.01 33.69
CA ALA A 107 1.71 17.28 34.92
C ALA A 107 0.43 16.44 35.06
N GLU A 108 -0.32 16.27 33.97
CA GLU A 108 -1.64 15.64 33.95
C GLU A 108 -1.58 14.16 33.55
N GLY A 109 -0.58 13.79 32.75
CA GLY A 109 -0.46 12.46 32.17
C GLY A 109 -1.35 12.25 30.95
N ILE A 110 -1.33 11.02 30.43
CA ILE A 110 -2.23 10.54 29.39
C ILE A 110 -3.20 9.53 30.02
N ASP A 111 -4.47 9.57 29.63
CA ASP A 111 -5.45 8.57 30.07
C ASP A 111 -5.18 7.23 29.37
N GLU A 112 -4.62 6.27 30.12
CA GLU A 112 -4.27 4.94 29.60
C GLU A 112 -5.48 4.15 29.07
N ASN A 113 -6.68 4.33 29.65
CA ASN A 113 -7.89 3.65 29.12
C ASN A 113 -8.30 4.23 27.77
N LYS A 114 -8.10 5.54 27.58
CA LYS A 114 -8.33 6.19 26.29
C LYS A 114 -7.26 5.84 25.27
N MET A 115 -6.03 5.63 25.69
CA MET A 115 -5.01 5.07 24.81
C MET A 115 -5.30 3.62 24.40
N ASP A 116 -5.93 2.80 25.25
CA ASP A 116 -6.38 1.46 24.84
C ASP A 116 -7.48 1.54 23.76
N GLU A 117 -8.37 2.53 23.85
CA GLU A 117 -9.36 2.84 22.81
C GLU A 117 -8.68 3.27 21.50
N VAL A 118 -7.63 4.10 21.57
CA VAL A 118 -6.79 4.48 20.42
C VAL A 118 -6.16 3.24 19.78
N ASP A 119 -5.60 2.34 20.57
CA ASP A 119 -4.96 1.12 20.07
C ASP A 119 -5.96 0.24 19.32
N GLU A 120 -7.14 0.00 19.90
CA GLU A 120 -8.20 -0.81 19.27
C GLU A 120 -8.69 -0.17 17.96
N CYS A 121 -8.99 1.14 17.98
CA CYS A 121 -9.43 1.87 16.79
C CYS A 121 -8.36 1.89 15.70
N ALA A 122 -7.10 2.16 16.05
CA ALA A 122 -6.00 2.21 15.10
C ALA A 122 -5.74 0.85 14.45
N LEU A 123 -5.72 -0.23 15.23
CA LEU A 123 -5.59 -1.60 14.72
C LEU A 123 -6.76 -2.00 13.84
N GLY A 124 -7.99 -1.67 14.26
CA GLY A 124 -9.21 -1.89 13.48
C GLY A 124 -9.14 -1.20 12.12
N LYS A 125 -8.87 0.12 12.10
CA LYS A 125 -8.73 0.89 10.86
C LYS A 125 -7.62 0.37 9.96
N SER A 126 -6.45 0.08 10.52
CA SER A 126 -5.31 -0.42 9.75
C SER A 126 -5.59 -1.75 9.07
N ARG A 127 -6.49 -2.58 9.62
CA ARG A 127 -6.91 -3.86 9.04
C ARG A 127 -8.08 -3.67 8.05
N ASP A 128 -9.13 -2.99 8.50
CA ASP A 128 -10.44 -3.00 7.84
C ASP A 128 -10.53 -1.97 6.70
N GLU A 129 -9.78 -0.88 6.79
CA GLU A 129 -9.77 0.17 5.77
C GLU A 129 -8.70 -0.05 4.72
N ARG A 130 -7.77 -0.98 4.93
CA ARG A 130 -6.70 -1.27 4.00
C ARG A 130 -7.23 -1.66 2.62
N ARG A 131 -6.72 -0.98 1.59
CA ARG A 131 -7.07 -1.24 0.20
C ARG A 131 -6.40 -2.53 -0.25
N THR A 132 -7.22 -3.44 -0.76
CA THR A 132 -6.79 -4.63 -1.48
C THR A 132 -7.63 -4.76 -2.74
N VAL A 133 -7.08 -5.39 -3.76
CA VAL A 133 -7.75 -5.66 -5.02
C VAL A 133 -7.80 -7.17 -5.25
N THR A 134 -8.93 -7.64 -5.76
CA THR A 134 -9.10 -9.00 -6.24
C THR A 134 -9.58 -8.93 -7.67
N HIS A 135 -8.78 -9.45 -8.59
CA HIS A 135 -9.24 -9.68 -9.95
C HIS A 135 -9.83 -11.08 -10.12
N PHE A 136 -10.45 -11.27 -11.28
CA PHE A 136 -10.74 -12.62 -11.75
C PHE A 136 -9.43 -13.30 -12.12
N ARG A 137 -9.37 -14.63 -12.02
CA ARG A 137 -8.16 -15.39 -12.35
C ARG A 137 -7.83 -15.44 -13.85
N GLY A 138 -8.62 -14.76 -14.69
CA GLY A 138 -8.56 -14.86 -16.16
C GLY A 138 -9.31 -16.07 -16.74
N ASP A 139 -9.56 -16.02 -18.04
CA ASP A 139 -10.29 -17.05 -18.80
C ASP A 139 -9.37 -18.18 -19.31
N HIS A 140 -8.10 -17.84 -19.54
CA HIS A 140 -7.11 -18.74 -20.10
C HIS A 140 -5.95 -18.92 -19.13
N ILE A 141 -5.80 -20.13 -18.59
CA ILE A 141 -4.83 -20.46 -17.56
C ILE A 141 -3.65 -21.22 -18.16
N TYR A 142 -2.43 -20.80 -17.77
CA TYR A 142 -1.16 -21.42 -18.15
C TYR A 142 -0.36 -21.74 -16.89
N GLU A 143 -0.23 -23.02 -16.55
CA GLU A 143 0.51 -23.49 -15.37
C GLU A 143 2.02 -23.50 -15.62
N ALA A 144 2.80 -22.92 -14.71
CA ALA A 144 4.26 -22.82 -14.78
C ALA A 144 4.88 -23.09 -13.41
N GLY A 145 4.88 -24.37 -13.01
CA GLY A 145 5.47 -24.81 -11.74
C GLY A 145 4.64 -24.36 -10.54
N ASN A 146 5.23 -23.52 -9.68
CA ASN A 146 4.56 -23.00 -8.48
C ASN A 146 3.67 -21.77 -8.74
N ILE A 147 3.68 -21.25 -9.96
CA ILE A 147 2.83 -20.14 -10.39
C ILE A 147 2.02 -20.52 -11.62
N ARG A 148 1.05 -19.67 -11.97
CA ARG A 148 0.31 -19.74 -13.22
C ARG A 148 -0.04 -18.35 -13.74
N PHE A 149 -0.26 -18.27 -15.03
CA PHE A 149 -0.72 -17.06 -15.69
C PHE A 149 -2.20 -17.19 -16.05
N GLY A 150 -3.00 -16.22 -15.65
CA GLY A 150 -4.36 -16.03 -16.12
C GLY A 150 -4.40 -14.92 -17.16
N VAL A 151 -4.99 -15.17 -18.33
CA VAL A 151 -5.13 -14.17 -19.39
C VAL A 151 -6.60 -13.97 -19.73
N GLU A 152 -7.03 -12.72 -19.78
CA GLU A 152 -8.38 -12.31 -20.18
C GLU A 152 -8.37 -10.97 -20.91
N PHE A 153 -9.43 -10.68 -21.66
CA PHE A 153 -9.69 -9.33 -22.17
C PHE A 153 -10.81 -8.71 -21.34
N ARG A 154 -10.51 -7.62 -20.64
CA ARG A 154 -11.45 -6.94 -19.76
C ARG A 154 -12.07 -5.76 -20.50
N THR A 155 -13.36 -5.51 -20.23
CA THR A 155 -14.13 -4.40 -20.80
C THR A 155 -14.92 -3.68 -19.72
N ASN A 156 -15.36 -2.45 -20.02
CA ASN A 156 -16.20 -1.63 -19.16
C ASN A 156 -15.60 -1.37 -17.76
N ILE A 157 -14.30 -1.06 -17.75
CA ILE A 157 -13.53 -0.90 -16.52
C ILE A 157 -13.57 0.57 -16.07
N GLY A 158 -14.11 0.80 -14.88
CA GLY A 158 -14.18 2.13 -14.27
C GLY A 158 -15.06 3.12 -15.03
N ALA A 159 -15.09 4.37 -14.55
CA ALA A 159 -15.94 5.41 -15.11
C ALA A 159 -15.59 5.82 -16.55
N ALA A 160 -14.34 5.57 -16.97
CA ALA A 160 -13.86 5.85 -18.32
C ALA A 160 -14.23 4.77 -19.34
N ASN A 161 -14.88 3.69 -18.91
CA ASN A 161 -15.17 2.53 -19.75
C ASN A 161 -13.91 1.94 -20.41
N ASP A 162 -12.83 1.85 -19.63
CA ASP A 162 -11.53 1.35 -20.07
C ASP A 162 -11.61 -0.15 -20.40
N ARG A 163 -10.62 -0.63 -21.14
CA ARG A 163 -10.59 -1.99 -21.69
C ARG A 163 -9.17 -2.37 -22.10
N GLY A 164 -8.92 -3.67 -22.20
CA GLY A 164 -7.66 -4.20 -22.67
C GLY A 164 -7.39 -5.60 -22.13
N VAL A 165 -6.25 -6.16 -22.51
CA VAL A 165 -5.81 -7.46 -21.99
C VAL A 165 -5.25 -7.30 -20.58
N ALA A 166 -5.57 -8.26 -19.72
CA ALA A 166 -4.97 -8.41 -18.40
C ALA A 166 -4.22 -9.74 -18.33
N ILE A 167 -3.04 -9.71 -17.71
CA ILE A 167 -2.29 -10.92 -17.34
C ILE A 167 -2.13 -10.95 -15.82
N HIS A 168 -2.67 -11.98 -15.21
CA HIS A 168 -2.65 -12.24 -13.77
C HIS A 168 -1.60 -13.29 -13.47
N VAL A 169 -0.75 -13.05 -12.48
CA VAL A 169 0.22 -14.04 -11.99
C VAL A 169 -0.29 -14.56 -10.67
N LEU A 170 -0.59 -15.85 -10.61
CA LEU A 170 -1.30 -16.49 -9.52
C LEU A 170 -0.44 -17.57 -8.87
N THR A 171 -0.69 -17.86 -7.59
CA THR A 171 -0.17 -19.03 -6.87
C THR A 171 -1.26 -19.64 -6.02
N ASP A 172 -1.10 -20.91 -5.66
CA ASP A 172 -1.85 -21.45 -4.52
C ASP A 172 -1.05 -21.25 -3.23
N HIS A 173 -1.70 -20.74 -2.19
CA HIS A 173 -1.15 -20.66 -0.85
C HIS A 173 -2.24 -21.01 0.16
N LEU A 174 -1.94 -21.94 1.09
CA LEU A 174 -2.88 -22.39 2.13
C LEU A 174 -4.27 -22.80 1.60
N GLY A 175 -4.32 -23.44 0.42
CA GLY A 175 -5.57 -23.91 -0.18
C GLY A 175 -6.43 -22.82 -0.81
N GLN A 176 -5.89 -21.60 -0.97
CA GLN A 176 -6.52 -20.50 -1.69
C GLN A 176 -5.63 -20.03 -2.83
N GLU A 177 -6.25 -19.62 -3.94
CA GLU A 177 -5.53 -18.97 -5.03
C GLU A 177 -5.32 -17.49 -4.68
N PHE A 178 -4.09 -17.02 -4.85
CA PHE A 178 -3.67 -15.65 -4.61
C PHE A 178 -3.08 -15.05 -5.87
N GLU A 179 -3.50 -13.81 -6.15
CA GLU A 179 -2.90 -12.99 -7.18
C GLU A 179 -1.66 -12.28 -6.64
N LEU A 180 -0.52 -12.61 -7.22
CA LEU A 180 0.80 -12.10 -6.90
C LEU A 180 1.06 -10.76 -7.60
N LEU A 181 0.73 -10.71 -8.89
CA LEU A 181 0.93 -9.57 -9.78
C LEU A 181 -0.25 -9.50 -10.75
N ALA A 182 -0.62 -8.30 -11.15
CA ALA A 182 -1.60 -8.08 -12.22
C ALA A 182 -1.02 -7.07 -13.22
N PHE A 183 -1.10 -7.38 -14.51
CA PHE A 183 -0.65 -6.51 -15.60
C PHE A 183 -1.85 -6.11 -16.45
N ASP A 184 -2.43 -4.97 -16.12
CA ASP A 184 -3.61 -4.41 -16.76
C ASP A 184 -3.17 -3.52 -17.93
N CYS A 185 -2.97 -4.14 -19.09
CA CYS A 185 -2.50 -3.50 -20.32
C CYS A 185 -3.66 -2.79 -21.04
N PHE A 186 -4.27 -1.84 -20.34
CA PHE A 186 -5.46 -1.13 -20.80
C PHE A 186 -5.18 0.03 -21.75
N GLU A 187 -6.21 0.45 -22.46
CA GLU A 187 -6.12 1.49 -23.49
C GLU A 187 -6.03 2.90 -22.88
N ILE A 188 -6.77 3.18 -21.80
CA ILE A 188 -6.84 4.52 -21.20
C ILE A 188 -5.88 4.67 -20.03
N ALA A 189 -5.90 3.73 -19.10
CA ALA A 189 -5.16 3.84 -17.84
C ALA A 189 -4.34 2.57 -17.57
N PRO A 190 -3.41 2.18 -18.46
CA PRO A 190 -2.63 0.96 -18.27
C PRO A 190 -1.77 1.03 -17.01
N HIS A 191 -1.80 -0.03 -16.22
CA HIS A 191 -1.04 -0.14 -14.98
C HIS A 191 -0.76 -1.59 -14.60
N TYR A 192 0.12 -1.78 -13.63
CA TYR A 192 0.36 -3.09 -13.03
C TYR A 192 0.42 -2.99 -11.51
N HIS A 193 0.09 -4.10 -10.86
CA HIS A 193 0.02 -4.22 -9.41
C HIS A 193 1.14 -5.11 -8.89
N TYR A 194 1.77 -4.69 -7.80
CA TYR A 194 2.55 -5.57 -6.92
C TYR A 194 1.69 -6.00 -5.74
N GLY A 195 1.39 -7.30 -5.69
CA GLY A 195 0.60 -7.93 -4.65
C GLY A 195 -0.77 -7.28 -4.47
N PRO A 196 -1.72 -7.40 -5.42
CA PRO A 196 -3.09 -6.87 -5.28
C PRO A 196 -3.75 -7.16 -3.93
N ARG A 197 -3.47 -8.36 -3.38
CA ARG A 197 -3.94 -8.81 -2.05
C ARG A 197 -2.95 -8.61 -0.91
N ASN A 198 -1.71 -8.26 -1.23
CA ASN A 198 -0.68 -7.92 -0.26
C ASN A 198 -0.47 -6.42 -0.26
N GLN A 199 0.45 -5.85 -1.04
CA GLN A 199 0.79 -4.42 -0.94
C GLN A 199 -0.19 -3.48 -1.68
N ASP A 200 -0.84 -3.99 -2.72
CA ASP A 200 -1.64 -3.25 -3.70
C ASP A 200 -0.95 -1.99 -4.24
N VAL A 201 0.35 -2.11 -4.49
CA VAL A 201 1.15 -1.04 -5.10
C VAL A 201 0.83 -1.01 -6.58
N ARG A 202 0.14 0.04 -7.03
CA ARG A 202 -0.22 0.24 -8.43
C ARG A 202 0.75 1.20 -9.11
N ILE A 203 1.30 0.79 -10.24
CA ILE A 203 2.20 1.60 -11.06
C ILE A 203 1.57 1.78 -12.43
N TYR A 204 1.27 3.03 -12.78
CA TYR A 204 0.84 3.39 -14.12
C TYR A 204 2.04 3.47 -15.05
N TRP A 205 1.90 2.88 -16.24
CA TRP A 205 2.93 3.05 -17.26
C TRP A 205 2.88 4.47 -17.82
N ASP A 206 4.05 5.09 -17.93
CA ASP A 206 4.24 6.11 -18.94
C ASP A 206 4.44 5.40 -20.29
N THR A 207 3.41 5.43 -21.13
CA THR A 207 3.42 4.77 -22.44
C THR A 207 4.37 5.45 -23.43
N THR A 208 4.80 6.68 -23.16
CA THR A 208 5.84 7.37 -23.95
C THR A 208 7.19 6.67 -23.84
N THR A 209 7.53 6.20 -22.64
CA THR A 209 8.81 5.55 -22.35
C THR A 209 8.73 4.03 -22.42
N SER A 210 7.57 3.46 -22.08
CA SER A 210 7.38 2.00 -22.04
C SER A 210 6.92 1.41 -23.36
N GLY A 211 6.43 2.23 -24.30
CA GLY A 211 5.86 1.77 -25.56
C GLY A 211 4.58 0.96 -25.36
N HIS A 212 4.45 -0.14 -26.09
CA HIS A 212 3.27 -1.01 -26.02
C HIS A 212 3.30 -1.87 -24.75
N THR A 213 2.33 -1.67 -23.87
CA THR A 213 2.32 -2.25 -22.51
C THR A 213 2.24 -3.78 -22.47
N LEU A 214 1.47 -4.41 -23.37
CA LEU A 214 1.48 -5.88 -23.50
C LEU A 214 2.85 -6.42 -23.93
N ALA A 215 3.49 -5.81 -24.93
CA ALA A 215 4.81 -6.22 -25.39
C ALA A 215 5.85 -6.06 -24.27
N TRP A 216 5.82 -4.91 -23.58
CA TRP A 216 6.67 -4.67 -22.41
C TRP A 216 6.49 -5.72 -21.32
N THR A 217 5.24 -6.10 -21.03
CA THR A 217 4.90 -7.12 -20.02
C THR A 217 5.48 -8.48 -20.41
N LEU A 218 5.28 -8.91 -21.66
CA LEU A 218 5.83 -10.15 -22.18
C LEU A 218 7.37 -10.15 -22.16
N ASP A 219 8.00 -9.01 -22.44
CA ASP A 219 9.46 -8.85 -22.36
C ASP A 219 9.97 -9.01 -20.92
N GLN A 220 9.22 -8.58 -19.90
CA GLN A 220 9.60 -8.84 -18.50
C GLN A 220 9.62 -10.33 -18.18
N PHE A 221 8.64 -11.08 -18.69
CA PHE A 221 8.57 -12.53 -18.50
C PHE A 221 9.70 -13.25 -19.25
N LYS A 222 9.95 -12.88 -20.51
CA LYS A 222 11.06 -13.43 -21.33
C LYS A 222 12.43 -13.14 -20.75
N SER A 223 12.59 -11.98 -20.10
CA SER A 223 13.86 -11.57 -19.48
C SER A 223 14.12 -12.22 -18.11
N GLY A 224 13.17 -13.01 -17.58
CA GLY A 224 13.30 -13.67 -16.27
C GLY A 224 13.10 -12.74 -15.08
N ASN A 225 12.51 -11.54 -15.26
CA ASN A 225 12.31 -10.57 -14.18
C ASN A 225 11.21 -10.97 -13.19
N LEU A 226 10.39 -11.98 -13.53
CA LEU A 226 9.18 -12.32 -12.79
C LEU A 226 9.46 -12.67 -11.31
N SER A 227 10.53 -13.40 -11.02
CA SER A 227 10.93 -13.73 -9.63
C SER A 227 11.18 -12.46 -8.81
N ASN A 228 11.95 -11.51 -9.35
CA ASN A 228 12.23 -10.24 -8.66
C ASN A 228 10.96 -9.41 -8.43
N MET A 229 10.02 -9.48 -9.38
CA MET A 229 8.74 -8.78 -9.23
C MET A 229 7.86 -9.42 -8.15
N ILE A 230 7.80 -10.74 -8.08
CA ILE A 230 7.07 -11.47 -7.04
C ILE A 230 7.69 -11.23 -5.65
N ASP A 231 9.02 -11.17 -5.57
CA ASP A 231 9.72 -10.82 -4.32
C ASP A 231 9.33 -9.42 -3.85
N ARG A 232 9.37 -8.43 -4.76
CA ARG A 232 8.90 -7.06 -4.48
C ARG A 232 7.44 -7.01 -4.06
N ALA A 233 6.57 -7.85 -4.61
CA ALA A 233 5.16 -7.97 -4.20
C ALA A 233 4.98 -8.55 -2.79
N GLY A 234 6.08 -8.95 -2.12
CA GLY A 234 6.12 -9.43 -0.75
C GLY A 234 5.90 -10.94 -0.65
N TYR A 235 6.22 -11.71 -1.69
CA TYR A 235 6.12 -13.17 -1.70
C TYR A 235 7.47 -13.85 -1.93
N PRO A 236 8.48 -13.63 -1.07
CA PRO A 236 9.85 -14.11 -1.28
C PRO A 236 9.95 -15.64 -1.42
N THR A 237 9.13 -16.39 -0.66
CA THR A 237 9.08 -17.85 -0.74
C THR A 237 8.52 -18.34 -2.07
N VAL A 238 7.56 -17.61 -2.67
CA VAL A 238 7.04 -17.96 -4.00
C VAL A 238 8.09 -17.62 -5.06
N ALA A 239 8.69 -16.42 -4.98
CA ALA A 239 9.74 -15.97 -5.88
C ALA A 239 10.90 -16.96 -5.95
N ALA A 240 11.42 -17.41 -4.80
CA ALA A 240 12.54 -18.34 -4.71
C ALA A 240 12.28 -19.71 -5.37
N ASN A 241 11.02 -20.06 -5.61
CA ASN A 241 10.61 -21.34 -6.21
C ASN A 241 10.09 -21.20 -7.65
N VAL A 242 10.19 -20.01 -8.26
CA VAL A 242 9.82 -19.82 -9.68
C VAL A 242 10.80 -20.60 -10.57
N ASP A 243 10.25 -21.54 -11.34
CA ASP A 243 10.99 -22.29 -12.35
C ASP A 243 10.96 -21.52 -13.69
N ASN A 244 12.08 -20.88 -14.03
CA ASN A 244 12.18 -20.08 -15.25
C ASN A 244 12.03 -20.93 -16.53
N ASP A 245 12.45 -22.19 -16.54
CA ASP A 245 12.33 -23.03 -17.73
C ASP A 245 10.85 -23.35 -18.00
N LEU A 246 10.07 -23.63 -16.94
CA LEU A 246 8.61 -23.81 -17.05
C LEU A 246 7.90 -22.52 -17.46
N VAL A 247 8.33 -21.36 -16.95
CA VAL A 247 7.80 -20.06 -17.38
C VAL A 247 8.08 -19.83 -18.87
N GLN A 248 9.34 -20.02 -19.32
CA GLN A 248 9.68 -19.84 -20.74
C GLN A 248 8.92 -20.82 -21.65
N ALA A 249 8.62 -22.04 -21.18
CA ALA A 249 7.87 -23.03 -21.95
C ALA A 249 6.42 -22.62 -22.24
N VAL A 250 5.77 -21.88 -21.33
CA VAL A 250 4.36 -21.46 -21.52
C VAL A 250 4.21 -20.13 -22.26
N ILE A 251 5.24 -19.26 -22.24
CA ILE A 251 5.17 -17.91 -22.84
C ILE A 251 4.68 -17.92 -24.29
N PRO A 252 5.16 -18.77 -25.21
CA PRO A 252 4.73 -18.70 -26.62
C PRO A 252 3.22 -18.86 -26.81
N ALA A 253 2.61 -19.84 -26.14
CA ALA A 253 1.18 -20.10 -26.25
C ALA A 253 0.34 -19.04 -25.53
N MET A 254 0.85 -18.49 -24.42
CA MET A 254 0.23 -17.39 -23.69
C MET A 254 0.27 -16.08 -24.48
N GLU A 255 1.41 -15.76 -25.08
CA GLU A 255 1.63 -14.57 -25.91
C GLU A 255 0.73 -14.58 -27.15
N GLU A 256 0.68 -15.69 -27.88
CA GLU A 256 -0.22 -15.85 -29.02
C GLU A 256 -1.67 -15.57 -28.61
N LYS A 257 -2.09 -16.12 -27.46
CA LYS A 257 -3.44 -15.93 -26.95
C LYS A 257 -3.73 -14.49 -26.54
N ALA A 258 -2.80 -13.84 -25.84
CA ALA A 258 -2.94 -12.44 -25.43
C ALA A 258 -3.12 -11.52 -26.65
N TRP A 259 -2.29 -11.69 -27.69
CA TRP A 259 -2.42 -10.92 -28.93
C TRP A 259 -3.69 -11.25 -29.71
N ALA A 260 -4.10 -12.52 -29.74
CA ALA A 260 -5.36 -12.91 -30.35
C ALA A 260 -6.55 -12.21 -29.67
N LEU A 261 -6.57 -12.16 -28.34
CA LEU A 261 -7.59 -11.44 -27.57
C LEU A 261 -7.64 -9.94 -27.89
N VAL A 262 -6.47 -9.30 -28.03
CA VAL A 262 -6.40 -7.90 -28.47
C VAL A 262 -7.01 -7.76 -29.87
N GLY A 263 -6.59 -8.58 -30.83
CA GLY A 263 -7.07 -8.52 -32.22
C GLY A 263 -8.57 -8.79 -32.38
N THR A 264 -9.13 -9.74 -31.62
CA THR A 264 -10.57 -10.05 -31.67
C THR A 264 -11.44 -8.95 -31.08
N ASN A 265 -10.91 -8.16 -30.14
CA ASN A 265 -11.68 -7.14 -29.43
C ASN A 265 -11.46 -5.72 -29.98
N GLN A 266 -10.44 -5.47 -30.80
CA GLN A 266 -10.18 -4.17 -31.44
C GLN A 266 -11.21 -3.74 -32.53
N GLN A 267 -12.24 -4.56 -32.77
CA GLN A 267 -13.37 -4.23 -33.65
C GLN A 267 -14.48 -3.49 -32.88
#